data_AF-M8D1J4-F1
#
_entry.id   AF-M8D1J4-F1
#
_cell.length_a   1.000
_cell.length_b   1.000
_cell.length_c   1.000
_cell.angle_alpha   90.00
_cell.angle_beta   90.00
_cell.angle_gamma   90.00
#
_symmetry.space_group_name_H-M   'P 1'
#
loop_
_entity.id
_entity.type
_entity.pdbx_description
1 polymer ?
#
loop_
_entity_poly.entity_id
_entity_poly.type
_entity_poly.pdbx_seq_one_letter_code
_entity_poly.pdbx_strand_id
1 'polypeptide(L)'
;MNRLAHHQGIHKFFMTLGLALYFSKPVIKHLVHLVDAMTTKGFSGKLTDVRYWSFHPNHRTTLSHFFTKSPWDEETLLRKLQQWILQRIQRIAKRENHPLFVSIDDTICQKT
;
A
#
# COMPACT_ATOMS: atom_id res chain seq x y z
N MET A 1 7.46 21.35 4.06
CA MET A 1 7.81 19.92 4.09
C MET A 1 7.47 19.34 2.72
N ASN A 2 8.48 19.07 1.88
CA ASN A 2 8.32 18.80 0.44
C ASN A 2 7.55 17.48 0.22
N ARG A 3 6.24 17.56 0.01
CA ARG A 3 5.44 16.43 -0.48
C ARG A 3 5.70 16.31 -1.97
N LEU A 4 6.42 15.26 -2.37
CA LEU A 4 6.56 14.90 -3.77
C LEU A 4 5.17 14.62 -4.36
N ALA A 5 4.94 14.99 -5.63
CA ALA A 5 3.61 14.93 -6.24
C ALA A 5 2.97 13.53 -6.19
N HIS A 6 3.78 12.48 -6.27
CA HIS A 6 3.34 11.08 -6.18
C HIS A 6 2.84 10.67 -4.78
N HIS A 7 3.35 11.25 -3.69
CA HIS A 7 2.82 11.00 -2.34
C HIS A 7 1.38 11.48 -2.19
N GLN A 8 1.01 12.56 -2.89
CA GLN A 8 -0.36 13.09 -2.84
C GLN A 8 -1.34 12.11 -3.49
N GLY A 9 -0.96 11.48 -4.61
CA GLY A 9 -1.78 10.47 -5.28
C GLY A 9 -2.03 9.25 -4.40
N ILE A 10 -0.96 8.69 -3.81
CA ILE A 10 -1.06 7.52 -2.91
C ILE A 10 -1.91 7.86 -1.68
N HIS A 11 -1.65 9.01 -1.05
CA HIS A 11 -2.43 9.45 0.11
C HIS A 11 -3.91 9.62 -0.24
N LYS A 12 -4.23 10.27 -1.37
CA LYS A 12 -5.62 10.45 -1.83
C LYS A 12 -6.29 9.09 -2.06
N PHE A 13 -5.59 8.13 -2.63
CA PHE A 13 -6.11 6.77 -2.81
C PHE A 13 -6.45 6.10 -1.47
N PHE A 14 -5.57 6.19 -0.47
CA PHE A 14 -5.86 5.68 0.87
C PHE A 14 -7.06 6.37 1.54
N MET A 15 -7.28 7.66 1.28
CA MET A 15 -8.49 8.35 1.74
C MET A 15 -9.74 7.81 1.02
N THR A 16 -9.66 7.55 -0.29
CA THR A 16 -10.76 6.92 -1.07
C THR A 16 -11.11 5.52 -0.54
N LEU A 17 -10.12 4.77 -0.06
CA LEU A 17 -10.36 3.48 0.60
C LEU A 17 -10.98 3.62 2.01
N GLY A 18 -11.09 4.84 2.54
CA GLY A 18 -11.63 5.10 3.88
C GLY A 18 -10.69 4.72 5.02
N LEU A 19 -9.39 4.57 4.75
CA LEU A 19 -8.42 4.09 5.75
C LEU A 19 -8.18 5.07 6.89
N ALA A 20 -8.48 6.35 6.70
CA ALA A 20 -8.37 7.36 7.76
C ALA A 20 -9.29 7.10 8.97
N LEU A 21 -10.32 6.26 8.81
CA LEU A 21 -11.20 5.84 9.92
C LEU A 21 -10.58 4.74 10.79
N TYR A 22 -9.55 4.05 10.28
CA TYR A 22 -8.97 2.87 10.92
C TYR A 22 -7.50 3.08 11.32
N PHE A 23 -6.79 3.95 10.60
CA PHE A 23 -5.35 4.14 10.79
C PHE A 23 -5.01 5.55 11.25
N SER A 24 -4.05 5.62 12.17
CA SER A 24 -3.49 6.88 12.62
C SER A 24 -2.68 7.57 11.51
N LYS A 25 -2.50 8.88 11.63
CA LYS A 25 -1.69 9.67 10.68
C LYS A 25 -0.25 9.11 10.52
N PRO A 26 0.44 8.67 11.59
CA PRO A 26 1.75 8.01 11.46
C PRO A 26 1.71 6.72 10.62
N VAL A 27 0.71 5.86 10.81
CA VAL A 27 0.55 4.62 10.02
C VAL A 27 0.36 4.96 8.54
N ILE A 28 -0.56 5.88 8.23
CA ILE A 28 -0.79 6.33 6.85
C ILE A 28 0.50 6.89 6.23
N LYS A 29 1.27 7.67 6.99
CA LYS A 29 2.56 8.21 6.52
C LYS A 29 3.53 7.10 6.15
N HIS A 30 3.69 6.08 7.01
CA HIS A 30 4.55 4.94 6.72
C HIS A 30 4.10 4.18 5.48
N LEU A 31 2.80 3.90 5.35
CA LEU A 31 2.25 3.20 4.18
C LEU A 31 2.47 3.99 2.88
N VAL A 32 2.35 5.31 2.89
CA VAL A 32 2.59 6.14 1.70
C VAL A 32 4.04 6.00 1.23
N HIS A 33 4.99 6.11 2.15
CA HIS A 33 6.42 5.94 1.83
C HIS A 33 6.75 4.51 1.38
N LEU A 34 6.09 3.50 1.94
CA LEU A 34 6.27 2.11 1.51
C LEU A 34 5.83 1.90 0.08
N VAL A 35 4.61 2.32 -0.27
CA VAL A 35 4.10 2.19 -1.65
C VAL A 35 5.00 2.95 -2.62
N ASP A 36 5.39 4.18 -2.26
CA ASP A 36 6.27 5.00 -3.08
C ASP A 36 7.59 4.29 -3.41
N ALA A 37 8.28 3.78 -2.39
CA ALA A 37 9.52 3.03 -2.57
C ALA A 37 9.33 1.76 -3.40
N MET A 38 8.28 0.98 -3.13
CA MET A 38 8.00 -0.28 -3.84
C MET A 38 7.67 -0.07 -5.32
N THR A 39 7.09 1.08 -5.66
CA THR A 39 6.80 1.45 -7.05
C THR A 39 7.97 2.11 -7.78
N THR A 40 9.06 2.40 -7.08
CA THR A 40 10.26 3.03 -7.66
C THR A 40 11.17 1.96 -8.28
N LYS A 41 11.69 2.24 -9.49
CA LYS A 41 12.62 1.35 -10.19
C LYS A 41 13.87 1.10 -9.34
N GLY A 42 14.23 -0.17 -9.15
CA GLY A 42 15.42 -0.55 -8.38
C GLY A 42 15.14 -0.93 -6.92
N PHE A 43 13.87 -1.05 -6.51
CA PHE A 43 13.51 -1.63 -5.22
C PHE A 43 13.86 -3.13 -5.17
N SER A 44 14.72 -3.53 -4.23
CA SER A 44 15.20 -4.91 -4.08
C SER A 44 14.45 -5.71 -3.00
N GLY A 45 13.39 -5.13 -2.40
CA GLY A 45 12.68 -5.74 -1.28
C GLY A 45 13.25 -5.41 0.11
N LYS A 46 14.36 -4.66 0.19
CA LYS A 46 15.03 -4.35 1.46
C LYS A 46 14.47 -3.08 2.10
N LEU A 47 14.40 -3.07 3.44
CA LEU A 47 14.00 -1.89 4.22
C LEU A 47 14.93 -0.67 4.02
N THR A 48 16.17 -0.90 3.62
CA THR A 48 17.12 0.17 3.24
C THR A 48 16.62 0.98 2.06
N ASP A 49 15.99 0.30 1.11
CA ASP A 49 15.53 0.86 -0.15
C ASP A 49 14.30 1.75 0.09
N VAL A 50 13.48 1.42 1.09
CA VAL A 50 12.37 2.27 1.51
C VAL A 50 12.86 3.66 1.90
N ARG A 51 13.93 3.75 2.70
CA ARG A 51 14.49 5.05 3.09
C ARG A 51 15.11 5.78 1.91
N TYR A 52 15.86 5.05 1.07
CA TYR A 52 16.59 5.62 -0.06
C TYR A 52 15.64 6.16 -1.14
N TRP A 53 14.61 5.40 -1.53
CA TRP A 53 13.73 5.74 -2.63
C TRP A 53 12.58 6.66 -2.23
N SER A 54 12.00 6.52 -1.02
CA SER A 54 10.84 7.34 -0.62
C SER A 54 11.19 8.62 0.14
N PHE A 55 12.47 8.93 0.28
CA PHE A 55 13.00 10.04 1.11
C PHE A 55 12.39 10.04 2.52
N HIS A 56 12.24 8.85 3.12
CA HIS A 56 11.57 8.70 4.41
C HIS A 56 12.33 9.52 5.48
N PRO A 57 11.67 10.49 6.16
CA PRO A 57 12.37 11.43 7.05
C PRO A 57 12.87 10.76 8.34
N ASN A 58 12.25 9.64 8.75
CA ASN A 58 12.63 8.93 9.97
C ASN A 58 13.76 7.93 9.73
N HIS A 59 14.46 7.59 10.82
CA HIS A 59 15.57 6.62 10.80
C HIS A 59 15.10 5.21 10.39
N ARG A 60 16.02 4.38 9.86
CA ARG A 60 15.73 3.00 9.41
C ARG A 60 15.12 2.14 10.52
N THR A 61 15.55 2.35 11.77
CA THR A 61 15.03 1.65 12.95
C THR A 61 13.53 1.90 13.16
N THR A 62 13.02 3.08 12.78
CA THR A 62 11.59 3.39 12.86
C THR A 62 10.76 2.53 11.90
N LEU A 63 11.26 2.25 10.69
CA LEU A 63 10.58 1.36 9.75
C LEU A 63 10.59 -0.09 10.23
N SER A 64 11.72 -0.55 10.77
CA SER A 64 11.78 -1.89 11.38
C SER A 64 10.81 -2.02 12.55
N HIS A 65 10.74 -1.02 13.43
CA HIS A 65 9.77 -0.97 14.51
C HIS A 65 8.31 -0.95 14.01
N PHE A 66 8.05 -0.23 12.91
CA PHE A 66 6.72 -0.20 12.29
C PHE A 66 6.23 -1.60 11.93
N PHE A 67 7.06 -2.43 11.30
CA PHE A 67 6.67 -3.80 10.92
C PHE A 67 6.66 -4.80 12.07
N THR A 68 7.46 -4.59 13.11
CA THR A 68 7.64 -5.59 14.17
C THR A 68 6.83 -5.32 15.43
N LYS A 69 6.49 -4.07 15.70
CA LYS A 69 5.91 -3.65 16.98
C LYS A 69 4.71 -2.70 16.85
N SER A 70 4.43 -2.14 15.67
CA SER A 70 3.31 -1.22 15.53
C SER A 70 1.99 -1.99 15.48
N PRO A 71 0.99 -1.64 16.32
CA PRO A 71 -0.33 -2.24 16.24
C PRO A 71 -1.12 -1.52 15.14
N TRP A 72 -1.09 -2.05 13.91
CA TRP A 72 -2.01 -1.64 12.85
C TRP A 72 -2.58 -2.86 12.15
N ASP A 73 -3.84 -2.76 11.73
CA ASP A 73 -4.61 -3.88 11.22
C ASP A 73 -4.39 -4.05 9.70
N GLU A 74 -3.48 -4.95 9.35
CA GLU A 74 -3.17 -5.33 7.97
C GLU A 74 -4.38 -5.94 7.25
N GLU A 75 -5.22 -6.69 7.96
CA GLU A 75 -6.40 -7.35 7.40
C GLU A 75 -7.44 -6.31 6.97
N THR A 76 -7.62 -5.24 7.76
CA THR A 76 -8.47 -4.11 7.39
C THR A 76 -8.00 -3.46 6.09
N LEU A 77 -6.68 -3.25 5.92
CA LEU A 77 -6.14 -2.72 4.66
C LEU A 77 -6.48 -3.64 3.49
N LEU A 78 -6.20 -4.93 3.62
CA LEU A 78 -6.45 -5.93 2.57
C LEU A 78 -7.94 -5.99 2.19
N ARG A 79 -8.82 -6.06 3.19
CA ARG A 79 -10.28 -6.12 3.00
C ARG A 79 -10.81 -4.88 2.28
N LYS A 80 -10.38 -3.68 2.67
CA LYS A 80 -10.80 -2.42 2.01
C LYS A 80 -10.32 -2.37 0.56
N LEU A 81 -9.09 -2.81 0.30
CA LEU A 81 -8.54 -2.85 -1.05
C LEU A 81 -9.30 -3.85 -1.94
N GLN A 82 -9.53 -5.07 -1.45
CA GLN A 82 -10.28 -6.10 -2.17
C GLN A 82 -11.71 -5.63 -2.51
N GLN A 83 -12.42 -5.05 -1.55
CA GLN A 83 -13.75 -4.47 -1.79
C GLN A 83 -13.73 -3.40 -2.89
N TRP A 84 -12.75 -2.50 -2.85
CA TRP A 84 -12.61 -1.45 -3.86
C TRP A 84 -12.30 -2.03 -5.25
N ILE A 85 -11.39 -3.00 -5.34
CA ILE A 85 -11.02 -3.67 -6.60
C ILE A 85 -12.24 -4.38 -7.20
N LEU A 86 -12.98 -5.18 -6.42
CA LEU A 86 -14.15 -5.91 -6.89
C LEU A 86 -15.23 -4.96 -7.44
N GLN A 87 -15.54 -3.88 -6.70
CA GLN A 87 -16.49 -2.87 -7.17
C GLN A 87 -16.01 -2.16 -8.44
N ARG A 88 -14.70 -1.87 -8.53
CA ARG A 88 -14.12 -1.21 -9.70
C ARG A 88 -14.20 -2.09 -10.93
N ILE A 89 -13.78 -3.35 -10.82
CA ILE A 89 -13.81 -4.35 -11.89
C ILE A 89 -15.25 -4.61 -12.33
N GLN A 90 -16.20 -4.83 -11.40
CA GLN A 90 -17.59 -5.06 -11.73
C GLN A 90 -18.20 -3.88 -12.50
N ARG A 91 -17.86 -2.64 -12.13
CA ARG A 91 -18.31 -1.44 -12.84
C ARG A 91 -17.76 -1.37 -14.26
N ILE A 92 -16.48 -1.69 -14.45
CA ILE A 92 -15.83 -1.69 -15.76
C ILE A 92 -16.45 -2.79 -16.64
N ALA A 93 -16.55 -4.03 -16.13
CA ALA A 93 -17.14 -5.15 -16.86
C ALA A 93 -18.56 -4.87 -17.34
N LYS A 94 -19.41 -4.28 -16.47
CA LYS A 94 -20.77 -3.85 -16.83
C LYS A 94 -20.79 -2.75 -17.89
N ARG A 95 -19.87 -1.78 -17.82
CA ARG A 95 -19.80 -0.66 -18.77
C ARG A 95 -19.34 -1.11 -20.15
N GLU A 96 -18.33 -1.96 -20.20
CA GLU A 96 -17.72 -2.44 -21.46
C GLU A 96 -18.45 -3.69 -22.00
N ASN A 97 -19.44 -4.21 -21.27
CA ASN A 97 -20.16 -5.44 -21.60
C ASN A 97 -19.24 -6.66 -21.85
N HIS A 98 -18.18 -6.77 -21.04
CA HIS A 98 -17.20 -7.84 -21.13
C HIS A 98 -17.36 -8.83 -19.97
N PRO A 99 -17.15 -10.14 -20.21
CA PRO A 99 -17.12 -11.13 -19.13
C PRO A 99 -15.93 -10.88 -18.19
N LEU A 100 -16.11 -11.24 -16.92
CA LEU A 100 -15.03 -11.20 -15.94
C LEU A 100 -14.30 -12.54 -15.91
N PHE A 101 -12.99 -12.51 -16.15
CA PHE A 101 -12.12 -13.67 -15.97
C PHE A 101 -11.44 -13.58 -14.61
N VAL A 102 -11.47 -14.67 -13.84
CA VAL A 102 -10.83 -14.77 -12.52
C VAL A 102 -9.86 -15.95 -12.55
N SER A 103 -8.59 -15.67 -12.25
CA SER A 103 -7.56 -16.70 -12.05
C SER A 103 -7.30 -16.84 -10.56
N ILE A 104 -7.34 -18.08 -10.07
CA ILE A 104 -7.08 -18.43 -8.67
C ILE A 104 -5.91 -19.41 -8.71
N ASP A 105 -4.83 -19.04 -8.05
CA ASP A 105 -3.58 -19.80 -7.96
C ASP A 105 -3.06 -19.64 -6.52
N ASP A 106 -2.53 -20.72 -5.95
CA ASP A 106 -1.92 -20.70 -4.64
C ASP A 106 -0.40 -20.47 -4.75
N THR A 107 0.14 -19.61 -3.89
CA THR A 107 1.56 -19.29 -3.87
C THR A 107 2.16 -19.56 -2.51
N ILE A 108 3.32 -20.23 -2.47
CA ILE A 108 4.10 -20.44 -1.25
C ILE A 108 5.20 -19.39 -1.18
N CYS A 109 5.25 -18.63 -0.08
CA CYS A 109 6.35 -17.72 0.22
C CYS A 109 7.35 -18.44 1.14
N GLN A 110 8.52 -18.82 0.60
CA GLN A 110 9.58 -19.41 1.40
C GLN A 110 10.21 -18.33 2.28
N LYS A 111 10.15 -18.52 3.61
CA LYS A 111 10.91 -17.67 4.54
C LYS A 111 12.38 -18.03 4.44
N THR A 112 13.22 -17.02 4.21
CA THR A 112 14.69 -17.13 4.23
C THR A 112 15.23 -16.78 5.61
#